data_AF-A0A7W5L2K6-F1
#
_entry.id   AF-A0A7W5L2K6-F1
#
_cell.length_a   1.000
_cell.length_b   1.000
_cell.length_c   1.000
_cell.angle_alpha   90.00
_cell.angle_beta   90.00
_cell.angle_gamma   90.00
#
_symmetry.space_group_name_H-M   'P 1'
#
loop_
_entity.id
_entity.type
_entity.pdbx_description
1 polymer ?
#
loop_
_entity_poly.entity_id
_entity_poly.type
_entity_poly.pdbx_seq_one_letter_code
_entity_poly.pdbx_strand_id
1 'polypeptide(L)'
;MTTDRVYNVLFLCTGNSARSILAESILNTEGKGRFKAYSAGSQPKGEVNPHALKELEALGYPTTGFRSKSWDEFAEPGAPEMDFIFTVCDSAAGEACPVWIGHPMTAHWGVEDPAAVEGSEVEIGRAFAQAARFLKNRIMSFISLPLASIDKLALESHLRQIGTMEGASIKQPKAS
;
A
#
# COMPACT_ATOMS: atom_id res chain seq x y z
N MET A 1 -26.97 -2.46 -13.33
CA MET A 1 -25.95 -1.50 -13.79
C MET A 1 -24.93 -1.40 -12.68
N THR A 2 -23.90 -2.25 -12.69
CA THR A 2 -22.78 -2.16 -11.75
C THR A 2 -21.98 -0.93 -12.15
N THR A 3 -21.89 0.05 -11.26
CA THR A 3 -21.27 1.35 -11.51
C THR A 3 -19.84 1.20 -12.07
N ASP A 4 -19.58 1.78 -13.24
CA ASP A 4 -18.28 1.89 -13.95
C ASP A 4 -17.22 2.74 -13.19
N ARG A 5 -17.34 2.89 -11.87
CA ARG A 5 -16.42 3.71 -11.09
C ARG A 5 -15.14 2.93 -10.80
N VAL A 6 -14.02 3.49 -11.23
CA VAL A 6 -12.68 3.05 -10.82
C VAL A 6 -12.33 3.72 -9.50
N TYR A 7 -11.94 2.95 -8.49
CA TYR A 7 -11.52 3.49 -7.19
C TYR A 7 -10.01 3.78 -7.19
N ASN A 8 -9.63 5.01 -6.86
CA ASN A 8 -8.24 5.41 -6.71
C ASN A 8 -7.74 5.06 -5.30
N VAL A 9 -6.61 4.35 -5.24
CA VAL A 9 -6.01 3.89 -3.98
C VAL A 9 -4.56 4.34 -3.90
N LEU A 10 -4.16 5.00 -2.81
CA LEU A 10 -2.78 5.42 -2.57
C LEU A 10 -2.14 4.61 -1.44
N PHE A 11 -1.04 3.92 -1.76
CA PHE A 11 -0.21 3.24 -0.78
C PHE A 11 0.94 4.12 -0.33
N LEU A 12 0.99 4.42 0.96
CA LEU A 12 2.02 5.27 1.56
C LEU A 12 3.02 4.44 2.36
N CYS A 13 4.31 4.65 2.09
CA CYS A 13 5.38 4.21 2.99
C CYS A 13 6.44 5.31 3.12
N THR A 14 7.44 5.17 3.98
CA THR A 14 8.45 6.23 4.15
C THR A 14 9.25 6.47 2.87
N GLY A 15 9.87 5.41 2.32
CA GLY A 15 10.83 5.54 1.23
C GLY A 15 10.27 5.45 -0.20
N ASN A 16 9.01 5.06 -0.36
CA ASN A 16 8.42 4.67 -1.65
C ASN A 16 9.36 3.84 -2.55
N SER A 17 9.89 2.76 -2.00
CA SER A 17 10.94 1.98 -2.66
C SER A 17 10.64 0.47 -2.69
N ALA A 18 10.01 -0.09 -1.64
CA ALA A 18 9.69 -1.52 -1.56
C ALA A 18 8.19 -1.78 -1.34
N ARG A 19 7.72 -1.74 -0.09
CA ARG A 19 6.35 -2.14 0.30
C ARG A 19 5.23 -1.49 -0.50
N SER A 20 5.26 -0.17 -0.66
CA SER A 20 4.20 0.53 -1.40
C SER A 20 4.23 0.25 -2.92
N ILE A 21 5.41 -0.07 -3.48
CA ILE A 21 5.56 -0.50 -4.88
C ILE A 21 4.99 -1.90 -5.08
N LEU A 22 5.29 -2.82 -4.15
CA LEU A 22 4.68 -4.15 -4.14
C LEU A 22 3.15 -4.04 -4.13
N ALA A 23 2.60 -3.23 -3.21
CA ALA A 23 1.16 -3.05 -3.08
C ALA A 23 0.52 -2.41 -4.32
N GLU A 24 1.14 -1.39 -4.91
CA GLU A 24 0.68 -0.73 -6.15
C GLU A 24 0.57 -1.72 -7.31
N SER A 25 1.63 -2.50 -7.56
CA SER A 25 1.66 -3.46 -8.66
C SER A 25 0.63 -4.59 -8.49
N ILE A 26 0.54 -5.13 -7.27
CA ILE A 26 -0.42 -6.19 -6.93
C ILE A 26 -1.86 -5.70 -7.12
N LEU A 27 -2.22 -4.53 -6.57
CA LEU A 27 -3.60 -4.04 -6.67
C LEU A 27 -3.99 -3.66 -8.10
N ASN A 28 -3.09 -3.04 -8.86
CA ASN A 28 -3.37 -2.73 -10.27
C ASN A 28 -3.65 -3.99 -11.10
N THR A 29 -3.01 -5.11 -10.77
CA THR A 29 -3.22 -6.39 -11.46
C THR A 29 -4.49 -7.09 -10.96
N GLU A 30 -4.57 -7.34 -9.65
CA GLU A 30 -5.67 -8.12 -9.04
C GLU A 30 -7.01 -7.36 -9.04
N GLY A 31 -6.96 -6.03 -9.05
CA GLY A 31 -8.12 -5.15 -9.10
C GLY A 31 -8.87 -5.19 -10.44
N LYS A 32 -8.28 -5.77 -11.50
CA LYS A 32 -8.93 -6.01 -12.81
C LYS A 32 -9.68 -4.80 -13.36
N GLY A 33 -9.08 -3.62 -13.26
CA GLY A 33 -9.65 -2.35 -13.74
C GLY A 33 -10.69 -1.69 -12.83
N ARG A 34 -11.12 -2.33 -11.74
CA ARG A 34 -12.00 -1.70 -10.73
C ARG A 34 -11.26 -0.73 -9.81
N PHE A 35 -9.94 -0.89 -9.74
CA PHE A 35 -9.07 -0.09 -8.90
C PHE A 35 -7.93 0.48 -9.74
N LYS A 36 -7.51 1.68 -9.40
CA LYS A 36 -6.27 2.28 -9.88
C LYS A 36 -5.40 2.61 -8.67
N ALA A 37 -4.33 1.86 -8.52
CA ALA A 37 -3.40 2.00 -7.41
C ALA A 37 -2.27 2.95 -7.78
N TYR A 38 -1.86 3.72 -6.79
CA TYR A 38 -0.70 4.58 -6.78
C TYR A 38 0.11 4.30 -5.52
N SER A 39 1.39 4.68 -5.51
CA SER A 39 2.20 4.70 -4.31
C SER A 39 2.94 6.01 -4.15
N ALA A 40 3.28 6.37 -2.93
CA ALA A 40 4.14 7.50 -2.63
C ALA A 40 4.83 7.31 -1.28
N GLY A 41 5.67 8.27 -0.92
CA GLY A 41 6.28 8.28 0.39
C GLY A 41 6.60 9.66 0.93
N SER A 42 6.80 9.71 2.24
CA SER A 42 7.11 10.95 2.95
C SER A 42 8.55 11.40 2.79
N GLN A 43 9.45 10.44 2.62
CA GLN A 43 10.88 10.66 2.39
C GLN A 43 11.33 9.71 1.26
N PRO A 44 10.89 9.94 0.02
CA PRO A 44 11.17 9.05 -1.10
C PRO A 44 12.68 8.85 -1.28
N LYS A 45 13.11 7.60 -1.45
CA LYS A 45 14.52 7.26 -1.66
C LYS A 45 15.03 7.69 -3.04
N GLY A 46 14.14 8.05 -3.97
CA GLY A 46 14.48 8.42 -5.35
C GLY A 46 14.58 7.23 -6.29
N GLU A 47 14.72 6.01 -5.77
CA GLU A 47 14.77 4.77 -6.54
C GLU A 47 13.89 3.66 -5.98
N VAL A 48 13.42 2.80 -6.88
CA VAL A 48 12.66 1.58 -6.54
C VAL A 48 13.64 0.48 -6.18
N ASN A 49 13.37 -0.23 -5.08
CA ASN A 49 14.23 -1.30 -4.61
C ASN A 49 14.27 -2.46 -5.63
N PRO A 50 15.45 -2.87 -6.13
CA PRO A 50 15.55 -3.96 -7.10
C PRO A 50 14.97 -5.29 -6.63
N HIS A 51 15.04 -5.61 -5.33
CA HIS A 51 14.45 -6.84 -4.79
C HIS A 51 12.92 -6.80 -4.80
N ALA A 52 12.30 -5.61 -4.70
CA ALA A 52 10.86 -5.48 -4.89
C ALA A 52 10.46 -5.81 -6.33
N LEU A 53 11.22 -5.32 -7.32
CA LEU A 53 10.98 -5.62 -8.72
C LEU A 53 11.20 -7.09 -9.04
N LYS A 54 12.25 -7.71 -8.48
CA LYS A 54 12.53 -9.14 -8.62
C LYS A 54 11.41 -10.01 -8.06
N GLU A 55 10.86 -9.64 -6.89
CA GLU A 55 9.73 -10.35 -6.30
C GLU A 55 8.46 -10.19 -7.16
N LEU A 56 8.18 -8.99 -7.67
CA LEU A 56 7.05 -8.77 -8.56
C LEU A 56 7.17 -9.59 -9.84
N GLU A 57 8.36 -9.65 -10.44
CA GLU A 57 8.64 -10.49 -11.61
C GLU A 57 8.39 -11.98 -11.31
N ALA A 58 8.89 -12.47 -10.18
CA ALA A 58 8.71 -13.85 -9.75
C ALA A 58 7.22 -14.22 -9.55
N LEU A 59 6.40 -13.26 -9.11
CA LEU A 59 4.96 -13.42 -8.93
C LEU A 59 4.15 -13.18 -10.22
N GLY A 60 4.80 -12.77 -11.32
CA GLY A 60 4.15 -12.48 -12.60
C GLY A 60 3.42 -11.13 -12.66
N TYR A 61 3.81 -10.17 -11.80
CA TYR A 61 3.26 -8.82 -11.80
C TYR A 61 4.10 -7.84 -12.63
N PRO A 62 3.52 -6.71 -13.07
CA PRO A 62 4.28 -5.65 -13.72
C PRO A 62 5.43 -5.15 -12.85
N THR A 63 6.55 -4.83 -13.50
CA THR A 63 7.79 -4.32 -12.87
C THR A 63 8.24 -2.96 -13.42
N THR A 64 7.54 -2.44 -14.42
CA THR A 64 7.90 -1.19 -15.11
C THR A 64 6.92 -0.07 -14.80
N GLY A 65 7.35 1.19 -14.92
CA GLY A 65 6.50 2.36 -14.74
C GLY A 65 6.40 2.83 -13.28
N PHE A 66 7.05 2.14 -12.34
CA PHE A 66 7.17 2.57 -10.97
C PHE A 66 8.30 3.60 -10.80
N ARG A 67 8.09 4.53 -9.86
CA ARG A 67 9.10 5.50 -9.44
C ARG A 67 8.91 5.83 -7.97
N SER A 68 10.00 6.09 -7.27
CA SER A 68 9.99 6.63 -5.91
C SER A 68 9.68 8.13 -5.95
N LYS A 69 8.63 8.56 -5.25
CA LYS A 69 8.09 9.92 -5.32
C LYS A 69 7.46 10.38 -4.01
N SER A 70 7.43 11.70 -3.83
CA SER A 70 6.80 12.32 -2.66
C SER A 70 5.29 12.15 -2.74
N TRP A 71 4.65 12.02 -1.58
CA TRP A 71 3.20 12.10 -1.47
C TRP A 71 2.63 13.47 -1.82
N ASP A 72 3.48 14.51 -1.88
CA ASP A 72 3.04 15.90 -2.10
C ASP A 72 2.45 16.04 -3.50
N GLU A 73 2.95 15.25 -4.44
CA GLU A 73 2.43 15.17 -5.81
C GLU A 73 0.95 14.76 -5.88
N PHE A 74 0.44 14.09 -4.85
CA PHE A 74 -0.96 13.70 -4.74
C PHE A 74 -1.83 14.71 -3.98
N ALA A 75 -1.21 15.76 -3.43
CA ALA A 75 -1.88 16.89 -2.78
C ALA A 75 -1.97 18.12 -3.70
N GLU A 76 -1.24 18.14 -4.82
CA GLU A 76 -1.25 19.24 -5.79
C GLU A 76 -2.57 19.36 -6.57
N PRO A 77 -2.95 20.57 -7.03
CA PRO A 77 -4.10 20.75 -7.90
C PRO A 77 -4.02 19.90 -9.17
N GLY A 78 -5.09 19.16 -9.46
CA GLY A 78 -5.15 18.25 -10.61
C GLY A 78 -4.58 16.86 -10.36
N ALA A 79 -4.07 16.58 -9.15
CA ALA A 79 -3.82 15.22 -8.71
C ALA A 79 -5.11 14.38 -8.74
N PRO A 80 -5.02 13.06 -8.95
CA PRO A 80 -6.20 12.21 -8.91
C PRO A 80 -6.82 12.25 -7.50
N GLU A 81 -8.15 12.33 -7.42
CA GLU A 81 -8.86 12.24 -6.14
C GLU A 81 -8.78 10.83 -5.59
N MET A 82 -8.28 10.67 -4.36
CA MET A 82 -8.16 9.37 -3.72
C MET A 82 -9.47 8.97 -3.06
N ASP A 83 -9.88 7.71 -3.25
CA ASP A 83 -10.96 7.10 -2.49
C ASP A 83 -10.44 6.45 -1.20
N PHE A 84 -9.25 5.85 -1.30
CA PHE A 84 -8.60 5.11 -0.21
C PHE A 84 -7.13 5.47 -0.08
N ILE A 85 -6.65 5.59 1.16
CA ILE A 85 -5.24 5.75 1.47
C ILE A 85 -4.83 4.70 2.50
N PHE A 86 -3.82 3.89 2.16
CA PHE A 86 -3.32 2.84 3.03
C PHE A 86 -1.86 3.08 3.38
N THR A 87 -1.56 3.22 4.67
CA THR A 87 -0.18 3.30 5.16
C THR A 87 0.36 1.89 5.39
N VAL A 88 1.51 1.55 4.81
CA VAL A 88 2.11 0.20 4.89
C VAL A 88 3.38 0.15 5.74
N CYS A 89 3.80 1.28 6.31
CA CYS A 89 4.82 1.35 7.36
C CYS A 89 4.31 2.13 8.57
N ASP A 90 4.82 1.79 9.76
CA ASP A 90 4.41 2.42 11.02
C ASP A 90 4.76 3.92 11.05
N SER A 91 5.89 4.31 10.47
CA SER A 91 6.32 5.70 10.39
C SER A 91 5.35 6.57 9.59
N ALA A 92 4.88 6.10 8.43
CA ALA A 92 3.90 6.84 7.62
C ALA A 92 2.53 6.97 8.30
N ALA A 93 2.18 6.06 9.22
CA ALA A 93 0.96 6.15 10.00
C ALA A 93 1.03 7.16 11.15
N GLY A 94 2.24 7.56 11.57
CA GLY A 94 2.49 8.50 12.67
C GLY A 94 2.83 9.93 12.23
N GLU A 95 3.05 10.16 10.94
CA GLU A 95 3.38 11.47 10.38
C GLU A 95 2.11 12.31 10.12
N ALA A 96 2.25 13.63 10.22
CA ALA A 96 1.17 14.56 9.92
C ALA A 96 0.85 14.50 8.42
N CYS A 97 -0.10 13.63 8.05
CA CYS A 97 -0.54 13.50 6.68
C CYS A 97 -1.08 14.85 6.17
N PRO A 98 -0.79 15.23 4.92
CA PRO A 98 -1.40 16.42 4.32
C PRO A 98 -2.92 16.28 4.28
N VAL A 99 -3.61 17.41 4.21
CA VAL A 99 -5.08 17.42 4.05
C VAL A 99 -5.40 16.94 2.63
N TRP A 100 -5.98 15.74 2.54
CA TRP A 100 -6.37 15.15 1.26
C TRP A 100 -7.70 15.70 0.76
N ILE A 101 -7.73 16.10 -0.51
CA ILE A 101 -8.96 16.46 -1.22
C ILE A 101 -9.90 15.24 -1.24
N GLY A 102 -11.19 15.45 -0.98
CA GLY A 102 -12.21 14.39 -1.06
C GLY A 102 -12.42 13.55 0.20
N HIS A 103 -11.63 13.75 1.27
CA HIS A 103 -11.71 12.98 2.53
C HIS A 103 -11.66 11.45 2.31
N PRO A 104 -10.58 10.91 1.72
CA PRO A 104 -10.41 9.48 1.49
C PRO A 104 -10.55 8.68 2.78
N MET A 105 -11.03 7.45 2.65
CA MET A 105 -10.99 6.49 3.76
C MET A 105 -9.56 6.02 3.99
N THR A 106 -9.13 6.00 5.25
CA THR A 106 -7.76 5.65 5.59
C THR A 106 -7.69 4.40 6.47
N ALA A 107 -6.65 3.59 6.25
CA ALA A 107 -6.31 2.49 7.15
C ALA A 107 -4.81 2.23 7.19
N HIS A 108 -4.37 1.55 8.23
CA HIS A 108 -2.99 1.16 8.42
C HIS A 108 -2.82 -0.34 8.22
N TRP A 109 -2.04 -0.72 7.21
CA TRP A 109 -1.73 -2.09 6.81
C TRP A 109 -0.22 -2.33 6.96
N GLY A 110 0.29 -2.08 8.16
CA GLY A 110 1.71 -2.18 8.48
C GLY A 110 2.28 -3.56 8.16
N VAL A 111 3.39 -3.57 7.43
CA VAL A 111 4.20 -4.76 7.12
C VAL A 111 5.64 -4.42 7.45
N GLU A 112 6.35 -5.35 8.09
CA GLU A 112 7.79 -5.23 8.38
C GLU A 112 8.57 -4.82 7.12
N ASP A 113 9.61 -4.01 7.28
CA ASP A 113 10.36 -3.53 6.12
C ASP A 113 11.29 -4.62 5.57
N PRO A 114 10.99 -5.23 4.40
CA PRO A 114 11.87 -6.24 3.84
C PRO A 114 13.22 -5.64 3.43
N ALA A 115 13.29 -4.33 3.19
CA ALA A 115 14.53 -3.64 2.84
C ALA A 115 15.44 -3.36 4.05
N ALA A 116 14.97 -3.61 5.28
CA ALA A 116 15.78 -3.52 6.49
C ALA A 116 16.42 -4.87 6.88
N VAL A 117 16.09 -5.95 6.17
CA VAL A 117 16.68 -7.27 6.41
C VAL A 117 18.07 -7.31 5.78
N GLU A 118 19.08 -7.59 6.61
CA GLU A 118 20.45 -7.83 6.19
C GLU A 118 20.73 -9.34 6.22
N GLY A 119 21.56 -9.82 5.29
CA GLY A 119 21.95 -11.23 5.25
C GLY A 119 22.21 -11.74 3.83
N SER A 120 22.04 -13.04 3.65
CA SER A 120 22.16 -13.70 2.35
C SER A 120 21.03 -13.30 1.39
N GLU A 121 21.26 -13.45 0.08
CA GLU A 121 20.24 -13.26 -0.96
C GLU A 121 18.96 -14.06 -0.71
N VAL A 122 19.09 -15.23 -0.07
CA VAL A 122 17.95 -16.10 0.27
C VAL A 122 17.14 -15.50 1.42
N GLU A 123 17.78 -14.92 2.43
CA GLU A 123 17.10 -14.28 3.56
C GLU A 123 16.39 -13.00 3.12
N ILE A 124 17.08 -12.17 2.32
CA ILE A 124 16.49 -10.97 1.73
C ILE A 124 15.30 -11.36 0.84
N GLY A 125 15.48 -12.31 -0.07
CA GLY A 125 14.40 -12.80 -0.94
C GLY A 125 13.19 -13.32 -0.16
N ARG A 126 13.41 -14.07 0.93
CA ARG A 126 12.32 -14.53 1.81
C ARG A 126 11.57 -13.38 2.46
N ALA A 127 12.26 -12.33 2.90
CA ALA A 127 11.62 -11.16 3.49
C ALA A 127 10.72 -10.43 2.46
N PHE A 128 11.20 -10.25 1.23
CA PHE A 128 10.40 -9.66 0.15
C PHE A 128 9.18 -10.52 -0.21
N ALA A 129 9.36 -11.84 -0.34
CA ALA A 129 8.26 -12.77 -0.60
C ALA A 129 7.22 -12.76 0.52
N GLN A 130 7.67 -12.71 1.77
CA GLN A 130 6.78 -12.62 2.93
C GLN A 130 5.99 -11.31 2.93
N ALA A 131 6.64 -10.17 2.68
CA ALA A 131 5.97 -8.87 2.59
C ALA A 131 4.95 -8.83 1.44
N ALA A 132 5.31 -9.33 0.26
CA ALA A 132 4.42 -9.43 -0.90
C ALA A 132 3.19 -10.31 -0.60
N ARG A 133 3.39 -11.46 0.05
CA ARG A 133 2.29 -12.34 0.48
C ARG A 133 1.33 -11.64 1.44
N PHE A 134 1.85 -10.95 2.45
CA PHE A 134 1.03 -10.23 3.42
C PHE A 134 0.25 -9.07 2.79
N LEU A 135 0.86 -8.31 1.89
CA LEU A 135 0.18 -7.26 1.13
C LEU A 135 -0.87 -7.85 0.18
N LYS A 136 -0.54 -8.92 -0.54
CA LYS A 136 -1.48 -9.61 -1.43
C LYS A 136 -2.72 -10.07 -0.67
N ASN A 137 -2.55 -10.75 0.47
CA ASN A 137 -3.69 -11.23 1.25
C ASN A 137 -4.62 -10.09 1.68
N ARG A 138 -4.07 -8.97 2.15
CA ARG A 138 -4.85 -7.77 2.50
C ARG A 138 -5.57 -7.17 1.30
N ILE A 139 -4.89 -7.06 0.16
CA ILE A 139 -5.46 -6.57 -1.10
C ILE A 139 -6.60 -7.47 -1.55
N MET A 140 -6.43 -8.79 -1.52
CA MET A 140 -7.48 -9.74 -1.90
C MET A 140 -8.71 -9.62 -1.00
N SER A 141 -8.52 -9.46 0.31
CA SER A 141 -9.63 -9.16 1.23
C SER A 141 -10.32 -7.83 0.90
N PHE A 142 -9.55 -6.78 0.64
CA PHE A 142 -10.08 -5.45 0.30
C PHE A 142 -10.91 -5.45 -1.00
N ILE A 143 -10.40 -6.03 -2.09
CA ILE A 143 -11.12 -6.03 -3.38
C ILE A 143 -12.41 -6.87 -3.36
N SER A 144 -12.52 -7.77 -2.37
CA SER A 144 -13.72 -8.59 -2.16
C SER A 144 -14.86 -7.86 -1.45
N LEU A 145 -14.59 -6.68 -0.87
CA LEU A 145 -15.59 -5.89 -0.17
C LEU A 145 -16.67 -5.34 -1.15
N PRO A 146 -17.95 -5.30 -0.74
CA PRO A 146 -19.04 -4.78 -1.57
C PRO A 146 -19.09 -3.24 -1.50
N LEU A 147 -18.08 -2.57 -2.06
CA LEU A 147 -17.86 -1.11 -1.96
C LEU A 147 -19.04 -0.24 -2.43
N ALA A 148 -19.92 -0.76 -3.27
CA ALA A 148 -21.08 -0.02 -3.78
C ALA A 148 -22.28 0.00 -2.81
N SER A 149 -22.34 -0.93 -1.85
CA SER A 149 -23.51 -1.12 -0.99
C SER A 149 -23.21 -1.13 0.51
N ILE A 150 -21.94 -1.23 0.89
CA ILE A 150 -21.52 -1.17 2.29
C ILE A 150 -21.63 0.26 2.83
N ASP A 151 -22.14 0.42 4.06
CA ASP A 151 -22.15 1.72 4.71
C ASP A 151 -20.73 2.14 5.16
N LYS A 152 -20.54 3.45 5.32
CA LYS A 152 -19.23 4.04 5.62
C LYS A 152 -18.62 3.49 6.91
N LEU A 153 -19.41 3.30 7.97
CA LEU A 153 -18.90 2.87 9.26
C LEU A 153 -18.44 1.40 9.21
N ALA A 154 -19.22 0.55 8.56
CA ALA A 154 -18.86 -0.85 8.34
C ALA A 154 -17.61 -0.96 7.44
N LEU A 155 -17.50 -0.13 6.39
CA LEU A 155 -16.34 -0.10 5.52
C LEU A 155 -15.08 0.28 6.29
N GLU A 156 -15.10 1.38 7.06
CA GLU A 156 -13.98 1.78 7.91
C GLU A 156 -13.57 0.67 8.90
N SER A 157 -14.54 -0.05 9.48
CA SER A 157 -14.28 -1.18 10.37
C SER A 157 -13.56 -2.32 9.65
N HIS A 158 -14.03 -2.73 8.47
CA HIS A 158 -13.38 -3.78 7.69
C HIS A 158 -11.97 -3.39 7.24
N LEU A 159 -11.76 -2.13 6.80
CA LEU A 159 -10.43 -1.65 6.39
C LEU A 159 -9.43 -1.71 7.54
N ARG A 160 -9.86 -1.40 8.77
CA ARG A 160 -9.03 -1.55 9.98
C ARG A 160 -8.74 -3.02 10.29
N GLN A 161 -9.74 -3.90 10.20
CA GLN A 161 -9.57 -5.35 10.44
C GLN A 161 -8.62 -6.01 9.45
N ILE A 162 -8.66 -5.59 8.17
CA ILE A 162 -7.71 -6.04 7.15
C ILE A 162 -6.27 -5.65 7.54
N GLY A 163 -6.09 -4.47 8.14
CA GLY A 163 -4.80 -4.05 8.68
C GLY A 163 -4.22 -5.00 9.72
N THR A 164 -5.07 -5.58 10.57
CA THR A 164 -4.70 -6.49 11.67
C THR A 164 -4.55 -7.96 11.25
N MET A 165 -4.65 -8.28 9.96
CA MET A 165 -4.39 -9.64 9.45
C MET A 165 -2.94 -10.07 9.73
N GLU A 166 -2.66 -11.37 9.55
CA GLU A 166 -1.33 -11.96 9.75
C GLU A 166 -0.21 -11.13 9.10
N GLY A 167 0.91 -10.99 9.83
CA GLY A 167 2.04 -10.18 9.38
C GLY A 167 1.84 -8.68 9.57
N ALA A 168 0.90 -8.25 10.41
CA ALA A 168 0.80 -6.87 10.86
C ALA A 168 2.02 -6.50 11.71
N SER A 169 2.65 -5.36 11.42
CA SER A 169 3.69 -4.83 12.30
C SER A 169 3.12 -4.56 13.69
N ILE A 170 3.81 -5.03 14.72
CA ILE A 170 3.44 -4.75 16.11
C ILE A 170 3.97 -3.35 16.43
N LYS A 171 3.08 -2.38 16.70
CA LYS A 171 3.51 -1.11 17.31
C LYS A 171 4.27 -1.44 18.60
N GLN A 172 5.55 -1.12 18.67
CA GLN A 172 6.21 -1.04 19.97
C GLN A 172 5.44 -0.01 20.82
N PRO A 173 5.04 -0.35 22.06
CA PRO A 173 4.46 0.64 22.95
C PRO A 173 5.48 1.77 23.11
N LYS A 174 5.04 3.02 22.96
CA LYS A 174 5.87 4.18 23.30
C LYS A 174 6.33 3.98 24.76
N ALA A 175 7.64 3.88 24.98
CA ALA A 175 8.20 4.00 26.31
C ALA A 175 7.71 5.34 26.88
N SER A 176 7.08 5.28 28.05
CA SER A 176 6.55 6.42 28.79
C SER A 176 7.66 7.35 29.28
#